data_AF-A0A9E8CCH7-F1
#
_entry.id   AF-A0A9E8CCH7-F1
#
_cell.length_a   1.000
_cell.length_b   1.000
_cell.length_c   1.000
_cell.angle_alpha   90.00
_cell.angle_beta   90.00
_cell.angle_gamma   90.00
#
_symmetry.space_group_name_H-M   'P 1'
#
loop_
_entity.id
_entity.type
_entity.pdbx_description
1 polymer ?
#
loop_
_entity_poly.entity_id
_entity_poly.type
_entity_poly.pdbx_seq_one_letter_code
_entity_poly.pdbx_strand_id
1 'polypeptide(L)'
;MAFRARFGAESAQHYSGSCVGLSAVWIRLHEAAPATHAVNRVNTAGSFDGMAHAEVYQRAYEANQSDMLQGRASKRFGKSDMARLDAIAQEQPSQILGLTIGTEAYSHKSVGSTARVLTEFDGYGLLALRMAGSRGAINGHAAALHRQPGSSHITFFEPNLGEFHIPLHDTKDFLQAYAGMQKSLGQPVSQFDLLPVGVHGSIHDTPLQTLAHSLVS
;
A
#
# COMPACT_ATOMS: atom_id res chain seq x y z
N MET A 1 -13.50 15.89 7.56
CA MET A 1 -12.44 16.57 6.77
C MET A 1 -11.15 15.78 6.93
N ALA A 2 -10.64 15.19 5.84
CA ALA A 2 -9.40 14.43 5.88
C ALA A 2 -8.18 15.36 6.00
N PHE A 3 -7.26 15.03 6.90
CA PHE A 3 -5.96 15.72 6.99
C PHE A 3 -4.95 14.98 6.10
N ARG A 4 -4.10 15.72 5.36
CA ARG A 4 -3.08 15.17 4.47
C ARG A 4 -1.70 15.70 4.84
N ALA A 5 -0.77 14.79 5.13
CA ALA A 5 0.66 15.07 5.06
C ALA A 5 1.16 14.85 3.63
N ARG A 6 2.04 15.74 3.15
CA ARG A 6 2.64 15.67 1.80
C ARG A 6 4.14 15.48 1.92
N PHE A 7 4.73 14.89 0.89
CA PHE A 7 6.18 14.92 0.71
C PHE A 7 6.70 16.36 0.56
N GLY A 8 7.95 16.58 0.98
CA GLY A 8 8.68 17.81 0.71
C GLY A 8 8.86 18.12 -0.78
N ALA A 9 9.13 19.39 -1.11
CA ALA A 9 9.16 19.89 -2.49
C ALA A 9 10.25 19.25 -3.37
N GLU A 10 11.38 18.83 -2.78
CA GLU A 10 12.49 18.17 -3.51
C GLU A 10 12.19 16.72 -3.87
N SER A 11 11.27 16.11 -3.15
CA SER A 11 11.05 14.67 -3.20
C SER A 11 9.94 14.32 -4.22
N ALA A 12 8.99 15.24 -4.46
CA ALA A 12 7.82 15.13 -5.37
C ALA A 12 8.08 14.66 -6.81
N GLN A 13 9.31 14.79 -7.32
CA GLN A 13 9.64 14.55 -8.73
C GLN A 13 10.17 13.12 -9.02
N HIS A 14 10.37 12.27 -8.01
CA HIS A 14 11.06 10.98 -8.15
C HIS A 14 10.19 9.72 -7.91
N TYR A 15 8.88 9.86 -7.74
CA TYR A 15 8.04 8.84 -7.08
C TYR A 15 7.34 7.81 -7.97
N SER A 16 7.63 7.76 -9.27
CA SER A 16 6.90 6.85 -10.16
C SER A 16 7.44 5.42 -10.09
N GLY A 17 6.59 4.47 -9.70
CA GLY A 17 6.81 3.04 -9.94
C GLY A 17 6.95 2.16 -8.69
N SER A 18 7.22 2.72 -7.51
CA SER A 18 7.49 1.93 -6.29
C SER A 18 6.33 1.86 -5.30
N CYS A 19 5.08 1.86 -5.79
CA CYS A 19 3.90 2.00 -4.93
C CYS A 19 3.74 0.87 -3.90
N VAL A 20 4.06 -0.37 -4.25
CA VAL A 20 3.99 -1.52 -3.32
C VAL A 20 5.11 -1.41 -2.28
N GLY A 21 6.34 -1.14 -2.74
CA GLY A 21 7.50 -0.99 -1.85
C GLY A 21 7.37 0.17 -0.87
N LEU A 22 6.93 1.35 -1.34
CA LEU A 22 6.70 2.52 -0.48
C LEU A 22 5.59 2.25 0.54
N SER A 23 4.53 1.53 0.14
CA SER A 23 3.47 1.12 1.04
C SER A 23 3.98 0.18 2.13
N ALA A 24 4.85 -0.79 1.79
CA ALA A 24 5.47 -1.69 2.75
C ALA A 24 6.41 -0.98 3.73
N VAL A 25 7.25 -0.06 3.22
CA VAL A 25 8.11 0.79 4.06
C VAL A 25 7.27 1.64 5.01
N TRP A 26 6.21 2.28 4.52
CA TRP A 26 5.32 3.07 5.34
C TRP A 26 4.65 2.25 6.44
N ILE A 27 4.16 1.03 6.15
CA ILE A 27 3.56 0.14 7.16
C ILE A 27 4.52 -0.08 8.32
N ARG A 28 5.80 -0.38 8.03
CA ARG A 28 6.82 -0.60 9.06
C ARG A 28 7.13 0.67 9.85
N LEU A 29 7.32 1.81 9.19
CA LEU A 29 7.56 3.08 9.88
C LEU A 29 6.37 3.50 10.75
N HIS A 30 5.14 3.28 10.27
CA HIS A 30 3.92 3.56 11.03
C HIS A 30 3.78 2.64 12.25
N GLU A 31 4.12 1.36 12.13
CA GLU A 31 4.10 0.42 13.26
C GLU A 31 5.17 0.72 14.30
N ALA A 32 6.39 1.06 13.88
CA ALA A 32 7.47 1.39 14.81
C ALA A 32 7.27 2.72 15.53
N ALA A 33 6.61 3.70 14.89
CA ALA A 33 6.44 5.04 15.41
C ALA A 33 5.02 5.60 15.13
N PRO A 34 3.97 5.01 15.71
CA PRO A 34 2.58 5.39 15.42
C PRO A 34 2.25 6.80 15.95
N ALA A 35 2.90 7.23 17.04
CA ALA A 35 2.70 8.55 17.65
C ALA A 35 3.42 9.69 16.90
N THR A 36 4.37 9.38 16.01
CA THR A 36 5.11 10.40 15.26
C THR A 36 4.17 11.16 14.31
N HIS A 37 4.50 12.42 14.00
CA HIS A 37 3.71 13.19 13.05
C HIS A 37 3.73 12.57 11.66
N ALA A 38 2.57 12.55 10.99
CA ALA A 38 2.41 12.00 9.64
C ALA A 38 3.41 12.58 8.63
N VAL A 39 3.73 13.88 8.74
CA VAL A 39 4.72 14.54 7.86
C VAL A 39 6.13 13.96 8.02
N ASN A 40 6.53 13.60 9.23
CA ASN A 40 7.84 13.00 9.48
C ASN A 40 7.88 11.59 8.88
N ARG A 41 6.83 10.77 9.09
CA ARG A 41 6.73 9.44 8.44
C ARG A 41 6.79 9.52 6.92
N VAL A 42 6.02 10.43 6.32
CA VAL A 42 5.99 10.62 4.86
C VAL A 42 7.36 11.06 4.34
N ASN A 43 8.04 12.00 5.02
CA ASN A 43 9.36 12.45 4.61
C ASN A 43 10.45 11.39 4.82
N THR A 44 10.38 10.60 5.89
CA THR A 44 11.31 9.49 6.12
C THR A 44 11.11 8.39 5.07
N ALA A 45 9.86 8.03 4.74
CA ALA A 45 9.57 7.08 3.66
C ALA A 45 10.02 7.60 2.29
N GLY A 46 9.83 8.90 2.01
CA GLY A 46 10.24 9.57 0.78
C GLY A 46 11.69 10.07 0.76
N SER A 47 12.47 9.77 1.81
CA SER A 47 13.91 10.09 1.83
C SER A 47 14.67 9.22 0.84
N PHE A 48 15.91 9.58 0.53
CA PHE A 48 16.76 8.76 -0.35
C PHE A 48 16.85 7.30 0.12
N ASP A 49 17.11 7.08 1.41
CA ASP A 49 17.20 5.74 2.00
C ASP A 49 15.84 5.03 2.00
N GLY A 50 14.76 5.74 2.34
CA GLY A 50 13.39 5.20 2.30
C GLY A 50 12.99 4.73 0.91
N MET A 51 13.30 5.52 -0.11
CA MET A 51 13.07 5.18 -1.51
C MET A 51 13.95 4.03 -1.97
N ALA A 52 15.22 3.97 -1.57
CA ALA A 52 16.10 2.85 -1.93
C ALA A 52 15.55 1.51 -1.41
N HIS A 53 15.07 1.47 -0.15
CA HIS A 53 14.41 0.29 0.39
C HIS A 53 13.11 -0.05 -0.34
N ALA A 54 12.28 0.96 -0.63
CA ALA A 54 11.05 0.76 -1.39
C ALA A 54 11.31 0.25 -2.82
N GLU A 55 12.35 0.72 -3.49
CA GLU A 55 12.71 0.28 -4.83
C GLU A 55 13.23 -1.16 -4.83
N VAL A 56 14.08 -1.54 -3.87
CA VAL A 56 14.54 -2.92 -3.71
C VAL A 56 13.35 -3.86 -3.49
N TYR A 57 12.42 -3.47 -2.61
CA TYR A 57 11.19 -4.23 -2.39
C TYR A 57 10.38 -4.36 -3.69
N GLN A 58 10.13 -3.23 -4.37
CA GLN A 58 9.33 -3.18 -5.59
C GLN A 58 9.91 -4.08 -6.68
N ARG A 59 11.23 -4.00 -6.93
CA ARG A 59 11.90 -4.81 -7.94
C ARG A 59 11.83 -6.30 -7.62
N ALA A 60 11.96 -6.69 -6.36
CA ALA A 60 11.80 -8.09 -5.94
C ALA A 60 10.36 -8.57 -6.15
N TYR A 61 9.36 -7.75 -5.81
CA TYR A 61 7.96 -8.03 -6.09
C TYR A 61 7.70 -8.21 -7.60
N GLU A 62 8.18 -7.30 -8.44
CA GLU A 62 8.00 -7.34 -9.89
C GLU A 62 8.71 -8.55 -10.53
N ALA A 63 9.90 -8.90 -10.05
CA ALA A 63 10.62 -10.10 -10.48
C ALA A 63 9.84 -11.37 -10.14
N ASN A 64 9.40 -11.53 -8.89
CA ASN A 64 8.60 -12.68 -8.47
C ASN A 64 7.30 -12.79 -9.29
N GLN A 65 6.65 -11.65 -9.51
CA GLN A 65 5.44 -11.57 -10.29
C GLN A 65 5.65 -11.98 -11.77
N SER A 66 6.73 -11.49 -12.39
CA SER A 66 7.11 -11.86 -13.76
C SER A 66 7.40 -13.36 -13.88
N ASP A 67 8.18 -13.91 -12.95
CA ASP A 67 8.52 -15.34 -12.91
C ASP A 67 7.27 -16.21 -12.76
N MET A 68 6.32 -15.80 -11.91
CA MET A 68 5.05 -16.52 -11.76
C MET A 68 4.24 -16.52 -13.06
N LEU A 69 4.17 -15.38 -13.74
CA LEU A 69 3.47 -15.26 -15.03
C LEU A 69 4.14 -16.10 -16.14
N GLN A 70 5.46 -16.25 -16.11
CA GLN A 70 6.23 -17.03 -17.09
C GLN A 70 6.24 -18.54 -16.79
N GLY A 71 6.35 -18.93 -15.50
CA GLY A 71 6.69 -20.29 -15.08
C GLY A 71 5.56 -21.30 -15.11
N ARG A 72 4.33 -20.95 -14.67
CA ARG A 72 3.15 -21.84 -14.65
C ARG A 72 1.85 -21.04 -14.49
N ALA A 73 1.40 -20.33 -15.54
CA ALA A 73 0.34 -19.34 -15.32
C ALA A 73 -0.50 -18.86 -16.51
N SER A 74 -0.23 -19.31 -17.74
CA SER A 74 -1.04 -18.88 -18.90
C SER A 74 -2.47 -19.42 -18.92
N LYS A 75 -2.87 -20.25 -17.95
CA LYS A 75 -4.26 -20.68 -17.76
C LYS A 75 -5.03 -19.67 -16.91
N ARG A 76 -5.61 -18.67 -17.61
CA ARG A 76 -6.75 -17.82 -17.19
C ARG A 76 -6.95 -17.70 -15.67
N PHE A 77 -6.09 -16.95 -15.01
CA PHE A 77 -6.37 -16.50 -13.65
C PHE A 77 -7.57 -15.56 -13.64
N GLY A 78 -8.55 -15.87 -12.80
CA GLY A 78 -9.65 -14.96 -12.50
C GLY A 78 -9.16 -13.76 -11.69
N LYS A 79 -9.98 -12.72 -11.55
CA LYS A 79 -9.59 -11.53 -10.78
C LYS A 79 -9.31 -11.82 -9.29
N SER A 80 -9.97 -12.81 -8.69
CA SER A 80 -9.69 -13.30 -7.34
C SER A 80 -8.28 -13.90 -7.21
N ASP A 81 -7.80 -14.51 -8.29
CA ASP A 81 -6.48 -15.14 -8.31
C ASP A 81 -5.38 -14.09 -8.42
N MET A 82 -5.67 -12.90 -8.96
CA MET A 82 -4.71 -11.79 -9.06
C MET A 82 -4.31 -11.25 -7.69
N ALA A 83 -5.25 -11.11 -6.76
CA ALA A 83 -4.94 -10.68 -5.40
C ALA A 83 -4.06 -11.71 -4.67
N ARG A 84 -4.35 -13.00 -4.87
CA ARG A 84 -3.51 -14.08 -4.36
C ARG A 84 -2.12 -14.09 -5.00
N LEU A 85 -2.02 -13.87 -6.31
CA LEU A 85 -0.72 -13.75 -6.99
C LEU A 85 0.10 -12.59 -6.44
N ASP A 86 -0.53 -11.44 -6.17
CA ASP A 86 0.18 -10.33 -5.54
C ASP A 86 0.63 -10.63 -4.11
N ALA A 87 -0.16 -11.37 -3.34
CA ALA A 87 0.26 -11.80 -2.01
C ALA A 87 1.50 -12.69 -2.07
N ILE A 88 1.51 -13.67 -2.97
CA ILE A 88 2.64 -14.61 -3.15
C ILE A 88 3.88 -13.87 -3.70
N ALA A 89 3.71 -12.99 -4.70
CA ALA A 89 4.81 -12.22 -5.26
C ALA A 89 5.49 -11.31 -4.22
N GLN A 90 4.74 -10.88 -3.20
CA GLN A 90 5.25 -10.06 -2.11
C GLN A 90 5.84 -10.86 -0.94
N GLU A 91 5.68 -12.19 -0.88
CA GLU A 91 6.04 -13.00 0.29
C GLU A 91 7.52 -12.82 0.68
N GLN A 92 8.44 -13.05 -0.26
CA GLN A 92 9.88 -12.94 -0.02
C GLN A 92 10.34 -11.50 0.33
N PRO A 93 9.98 -10.44 -0.42
CA PRO A 93 10.37 -9.08 -0.03
C PRO A 93 9.69 -8.61 1.27
N SER A 94 8.49 -9.11 1.60
CA SER A 94 7.81 -8.82 2.87
C SER A 94 8.58 -9.36 4.07
N GLN A 95 9.11 -10.58 3.99
CA GLN A 95 9.85 -11.20 5.08
C GLN A 95 11.09 -10.39 5.48
N ILE A 96 11.80 -9.79 4.51
CA ILE A 96 12.96 -8.92 4.77
C ILE A 96 12.59 -7.73 5.65
N LEU A 97 11.36 -7.23 5.52
CA LEU A 97 10.85 -6.10 6.29
C LEU A 97 10.10 -6.53 7.56
N GLY A 98 10.02 -7.83 7.88
CA GLY A 98 9.22 -8.33 9.01
C GLY A 98 7.71 -8.22 8.76
N LEU A 99 7.28 -8.36 7.51
CA LEU A 99 5.88 -8.32 7.10
C LEU A 99 5.40 -9.70 6.65
N THR A 100 4.10 -9.95 6.77
CA THR A 100 3.42 -11.11 6.18
C THR A 100 2.16 -10.65 5.45
N ILE A 101 2.01 -11.02 4.18
CA ILE A 101 0.85 -10.66 3.38
C ILE A 101 -0.18 -11.79 3.43
N GLY A 102 -1.40 -11.45 3.85
CA GLY A 102 -2.53 -12.38 3.83
C GLY A 102 -2.88 -12.79 2.41
N THR A 103 -3.10 -14.09 2.21
CA THR A 103 -3.48 -14.64 0.89
C THR A 103 -4.98 -14.56 0.63
N GLU A 104 -5.77 -14.31 1.66
CA GLU A 104 -7.20 -14.00 1.56
C GLU A 104 -7.40 -12.50 1.37
N ALA A 105 -7.97 -12.11 0.23
CA ALA A 105 -8.20 -10.72 -0.14
C ALA A 105 -9.70 -10.37 -0.09
N TYR A 106 -10.02 -9.14 0.34
CA TYR A 106 -11.37 -8.60 0.21
C TYR A 106 -11.49 -7.85 -1.11
N SER A 107 -12.07 -8.49 -2.13
CA SER A 107 -12.17 -7.99 -3.49
C SER A 107 -13.54 -7.39 -3.81
N HIS A 108 -13.58 -6.10 -4.17
CA HIS A 108 -14.82 -5.38 -4.46
C HIS A 108 -14.71 -4.49 -5.71
N LYS A 109 -15.74 -4.52 -6.56
CA LYS A 109 -15.84 -3.66 -7.76
C LYS A 109 -16.47 -2.29 -7.48
N SER A 110 -17.19 -2.16 -6.36
CA SER A 110 -17.92 -0.94 -6.04
C SER A 110 -17.22 -0.18 -4.92
N VAL A 111 -17.15 1.15 -5.06
CA VAL A 111 -16.61 2.05 -4.04
C VAL A 111 -17.34 1.89 -2.71
N GLY A 112 -18.68 1.72 -2.74
CA GLY A 112 -19.49 1.57 -1.52
C GLY A 112 -19.17 0.28 -0.74
N SER A 113 -18.99 -0.85 -1.45
CA SER A 113 -18.61 -2.12 -0.82
C SER A 113 -17.18 -2.06 -0.28
N THR A 114 -16.24 -1.48 -1.03
CA THR A 114 -14.86 -1.28 -0.57
C THR A 114 -14.84 -0.40 0.68
N ALA A 115 -15.57 0.73 0.69
CA ALA A 115 -15.64 1.62 1.84
C ALA A 115 -16.11 0.91 3.10
N ARG A 116 -17.17 0.10 2.98
CA ARG A 116 -17.68 -0.70 4.09
C ARG A 116 -16.61 -1.65 4.66
N VAL A 117 -15.92 -2.38 3.79
CA VAL A 117 -14.82 -3.25 4.22
C VAL A 117 -13.73 -2.46 4.93
N LEU A 118 -13.31 -1.32 4.38
CA LEU A 118 -12.27 -0.50 5.02
C LEU A 118 -12.70 0.01 6.40
N THR A 119 -13.98 0.35 6.59
CA THR A 119 -14.49 0.82 7.89
C THR A 119 -14.64 -0.28 8.93
N GLU A 120 -14.82 -1.53 8.49
CA GLU A 120 -14.95 -2.72 9.36
C GLU A 120 -13.61 -3.41 9.61
N PHE A 121 -12.57 -3.08 8.83
CA PHE A 121 -11.24 -3.68 8.91
C PHE A 121 -10.42 -3.16 10.09
N ASP A 122 -9.72 -4.04 10.79
CA ASP A 122 -8.76 -3.73 11.86
C ASP A 122 -7.36 -4.21 11.48
N GLY A 123 -6.34 -3.41 11.78
CA GLY A 123 -4.93 -3.69 11.49
C GLY A 123 -4.41 -3.03 10.23
N TYR A 124 -3.31 -3.56 9.69
CA TYR A 124 -2.63 -3.06 8.49
C TYR A 124 -3.13 -3.77 7.23
N GLY A 125 -3.24 -3.03 6.14
CA GLY A 125 -3.62 -3.60 4.84
C GLY A 125 -2.98 -2.88 3.67
N LEU A 126 -2.87 -3.60 2.55
CA LEU A 126 -2.53 -3.07 1.24
C LEU A 126 -3.78 -3.06 0.38
N LEU A 127 -4.17 -1.88 -0.11
CA LEU A 127 -5.26 -1.71 -1.05
C LEU A 127 -4.69 -1.64 -2.47
N ALA A 128 -4.85 -2.73 -3.23
CA ALA A 128 -4.51 -2.76 -4.65
C ALA A 128 -5.70 -2.29 -5.50
N LEU A 129 -5.43 -1.34 -6.40
CA LEU A 129 -6.36 -0.79 -7.37
C LEU A 129 -6.11 -1.44 -8.72
N ARG A 130 -7.11 -2.15 -9.25
CA ARG A 130 -7.04 -2.80 -10.56
C ARG A 130 -7.60 -1.92 -11.64
N MET A 131 -6.79 -1.53 -12.61
CA MET A 131 -7.22 -0.62 -13.68
C MET A 131 -8.05 -1.35 -14.75
N ALA A 132 -9.02 -0.66 -15.35
CA ALA A 132 -9.80 -1.21 -16.45
C ALA A 132 -8.96 -1.24 -17.74
N GLY A 133 -9.07 -2.31 -18.52
CA GLY A 133 -8.37 -2.44 -19.80
C GLY A 133 -6.96 -3.05 -19.72
N SER A 134 -6.43 -3.32 -18.53
CA SER A 134 -5.18 -4.09 -18.36
C SER A 134 -5.41 -5.57 -18.63
N ARG A 135 -5.44 -5.97 -19.91
CA ARG A 135 -5.42 -7.38 -20.31
C ARG A 135 -4.00 -7.92 -20.16
N GLY A 136 -3.72 -8.63 -19.07
CA GLY A 136 -2.51 -9.43 -18.90
C GLY A 136 -1.29 -8.72 -18.31
N ALA A 137 -1.33 -7.39 -18.13
CA ALA A 137 -0.35 -6.68 -17.32
C ALA A 137 -0.93 -6.45 -15.92
N ILE A 138 -0.13 -6.68 -14.88
CA ILE A 138 -0.51 -6.40 -13.48
C ILE A 138 -0.30 -4.91 -13.22
N ASN A 139 -0.96 -4.10 -14.05
CA ASN A 139 -1.01 -2.66 -13.92
C ASN A 139 -2.00 -2.34 -12.79
N GLY A 140 -1.50 -2.44 -11.56
CA GLY A 140 -2.19 -2.02 -10.36
C GLY A 140 -1.40 -0.94 -9.64
N HIS A 141 -2.11 -0.02 -9.00
CA HIS A 141 -1.53 0.89 -8.03
C HIS A 141 -1.84 0.35 -6.63
N ALA A 142 -0.91 0.48 -5.69
CA ALA A 142 -1.13 0.05 -4.32
C ALA A 142 -1.00 1.23 -3.35
N ALA A 143 -1.87 1.24 -2.35
CA ALA A 143 -1.83 2.13 -1.20
C ALA A 143 -1.82 1.29 0.08
N ALA A 144 -1.23 1.81 1.15
CA ALA A 144 -1.31 1.18 2.47
C ALA A 144 -2.42 1.81 3.30
N LEU A 145 -2.94 1.06 4.26
CA LEU A 145 -3.82 1.59 5.28
C LEU A 145 -3.60 0.91 6.62
N HIS A 146 -4.03 1.59 7.67
CA HIS A 146 -4.12 1.06 9.01
C HIS A 146 -5.37 1.56 9.71
N ARG A 147 -6.05 0.69 10.44
CA ARG A 147 -7.10 1.09 11.36
C ARG A 147 -6.89 0.40 12.72
N GLN A 148 -6.82 1.20 13.77
CA GLN A 148 -6.82 0.67 15.13
C GLN A 148 -8.24 0.23 15.53
N PRO A 149 -8.39 -0.87 16.29
CA PRO A 149 -9.66 -1.25 16.89
C PRO A 149 -10.30 -0.11 17.67
N GLY A 150 -11.57 0.16 17.38
CA GLY A 150 -12.33 1.25 18.01
C GLY A 150 -12.00 2.66 17.50
N SER A 151 -11.06 2.83 16.58
CA SER A 151 -10.77 4.13 15.97
C SER A 151 -11.94 4.65 15.14
N SER A 152 -12.18 5.95 15.21
CA SER A 152 -13.10 6.70 14.35
C SER A 152 -12.47 7.14 13.02
N HIS A 153 -11.24 6.74 12.75
CA HIS A 153 -10.48 7.10 11.55
C HIS A 153 -9.71 5.90 10.96
N ILE A 154 -9.48 5.96 9.65
CA ILE A 154 -8.53 5.14 8.91
C ILE A 154 -7.31 6.00 8.59
N THR A 155 -6.11 5.51 8.88
CA THR A 155 -4.88 6.07 8.33
C THR A 155 -4.64 5.44 6.97
N PHE A 156 -4.52 6.24 5.92
CA PHE A 156 -4.35 5.79 4.54
C PHE A 156 -3.12 6.44 3.93
N PHE A 157 -2.20 5.66 3.40
CA PHE A 157 -0.99 6.15 2.75
C PHE A 157 -1.05 5.86 1.26
N GLU A 158 -1.07 6.94 0.47
CA GLU A 158 -1.01 6.89 -0.98
C GLU A 158 0.40 7.30 -1.42
N PRO A 159 1.19 6.42 -2.07
CA PRO A 159 2.61 6.65 -2.35
C PRO A 159 2.95 7.90 -3.17
N ASN A 160 2.01 8.46 -3.93
CA ASN A 160 2.19 9.70 -4.70
C ASN A 160 1.71 10.94 -3.94
N LEU A 161 0.85 10.79 -2.94
CA LEU A 161 0.18 11.90 -2.28
C LEU A 161 0.57 12.08 -0.82
N GLY A 162 0.95 11.01 -0.12
CA GLY A 162 1.33 10.97 1.29
C GLY A 162 0.26 10.32 2.18
N GLU A 163 0.27 10.67 3.46
CA GLU A 163 -0.57 10.06 4.49
C GLU A 163 -1.83 10.89 4.76
N PHE A 164 -2.98 10.22 4.83
CA PHE A 164 -4.30 10.76 5.08
C PHE A 164 -4.90 10.17 6.34
N HIS A 165 -5.58 10.99 7.13
CA HIS A 165 -6.39 10.55 8.26
C HIS A 165 -7.85 10.78 7.90
N ILE A 166 -8.59 9.68 7.68
CA ILE A 166 -9.91 9.70 7.06
C ILE A 166 -10.95 9.31 8.11
N PRO A 167 -11.90 10.19 8.49
CA PRO A 167 -13.02 9.83 9.34
C PRO A 167 -13.83 8.68 8.71
N LEU A 168 -14.32 7.72 9.51
CA LEU A 168 -15.03 6.55 8.95
C LEU A 168 -16.26 6.92 8.10
N HIS A 169 -16.96 7.99 8.46
CA HIS A 169 -18.13 8.46 7.71
C HIS A 169 -17.74 9.11 6.36
N ASP A 170 -16.50 9.58 6.21
CA ASP A 170 -15.97 10.19 4.97
C ASP A 170 -15.33 9.13 4.03
N THR A 171 -15.18 7.87 4.46
CA THR A 171 -14.40 6.85 3.71
C THR A 171 -14.93 6.60 2.30
N LYS A 172 -16.25 6.56 2.12
CA LYS A 172 -16.86 6.35 0.80
C LYS A 172 -16.55 7.52 -0.14
N ASP A 173 -16.71 8.74 0.34
CA ASP A 173 -16.49 9.95 -0.47
C ASP A 173 -15.01 10.12 -0.81
N PHE A 174 -14.12 9.79 0.13
CA PHE A 174 -12.68 9.71 -0.12
C PHE A 174 -12.36 8.71 -1.25
N LEU A 175 -12.86 7.47 -1.17
CA LEU A 175 -12.61 6.46 -2.20
C LEU A 175 -13.23 6.85 -3.56
N GLN A 176 -14.36 7.54 -3.55
CA GLN A 176 -14.99 8.08 -4.76
C GLN A 176 -14.11 9.14 -5.42
N ALA A 177 -13.58 10.09 -4.65
CA ALA A 177 -12.66 11.10 -5.13
C ALA A 177 -11.35 10.47 -5.62
N TYR A 178 -10.83 9.48 -4.89
CA TYR A 178 -9.61 8.77 -5.26
C TYR A 178 -9.76 7.98 -6.57
N ALA A 179 -10.85 7.23 -6.74
CA ALA A 179 -11.16 6.56 -8.00
C ALA A 179 -11.37 7.56 -9.15
N GLY A 180 -12.00 8.70 -8.87
CA GLY A 180 -12.16 9.80 -9.83
C GLY A 180 -10.83 10.40 -10.29
N MET A 181 -9.89 10.58 -9.37
CA MET A 181 -8.52 11.01 -9.67
C MET A 181 -7.82 10.02 -10.61
N GLN A 182 -7.85 8.72 -10.28
CA GLN A 182 -7.23 7.69 -11.12
C GLN A 182 -7.84 7.66 -12.53
N LYS A 183 -9.17 7.81 -12.64
CA LYS A 183 -9.86 7.96 -13.93
C LYS A 183 -9.36 9.17 -14.71
N SER A 184 -9.15 10.32 -14.06
CA SER A 184 -8.64 11.53 -14.72
C SER A 184 -7.21 11.38 -15.25
N LEU A 185 -6.43 10.47 -14.64
CA LEU A 185 -5.09 10.08 -15.09
C LEU A 185 -5.12 9.00 -16.19
N GLY A 186 -6.29 8.67 -16.74
CA GLY A 186 -6.43 7.62 -17.76
C GLY A 186 -6.37 6.19 -17.20
N GLN A 187 -6.44 6.04 -15.88
CA GLN A 187 -6.34 4.76 -15.17
C GLN A 187 -7.64 4.49 -14.39
N PRO A 188 -8.78 4.25 -15.07
CA PRO A 188 -10.06 4.00 -14.39
C PRO A 188 -9.99 2.73 -13.54
N VAL A 189 -10.32 2.84 -12.25
CA VAL A 189 -10.34 1.68 -11.34
C VAL A 189 -11.54 0.78 -11.65
N SER A 190 -11.28 -0.52 -11.79
CA SER A 190 -12.28 -1.56 -12.06
C SER A 190 -12.56 -2.47 -10.87
N GLN A 191 -11.63 -2.53 -9.92
CA GLN A 191 -11.71 -3.35 -8.71
C GLN A 191 -10.71 -2.85 -7.67
N PHE A 192 -11.06 -3.03 -6.40
CA PHE A 192 -10.19 -2.87 -5.26
C PHE A 192 -9.99 -4.23 -4.60
N ASP A 193 -8.75 -4.55 -4.24
CA ASP A 193 -8.40 -5.73 -3.46
C ASP A 193 -7.70 -5.27 -2.18
N LEU A 194 -8.28 -5.57 -1.02
CA LEU A 194 -7.61 -5.36 0.26
C LEU A 194 -6.90 -6.65 0.68
N LEU A 195 -5.58 -6.58 0.83
CA LEU A 195 -4.72 -7.63 1.34
C LEU A 195 -4.35 -7.30 2.80
N PRO A 196 -4.75 -8.11 3.80
CA PRO A 196 -4.29 -7.93 5.18
C PRO A 196 -2.77 -8.06 5.29
N VAL A 197 -2.16 -7.29 6.18
CA VAL A 197 -0.71 -7.32 6.45
C VAL A 197 -0.46 -7.55 7.93
N GLY A 198 0.26 -8.62 8.25
CA GLY A 198 0.86 -8.85 9.55
C GLY A 198 2.21 -8.14 9.66
N VAL A 199 2.49 -7.59 10.84
CA VAL A 199 3.78 -6.99 11.17
C VAL A 199 4.40 -7.79 12.32
N HIS A 200 5.67 -8.16 12.19
CA HIS A 200 6.35 -9.07 13.09
C HIS A 200 7.78 -8.61 13.39
N GLY A 201 8.24 -8.93 14.60
CA GLY A 201 9.60 -8.63 15.05
C GLY A 201 9.86 -7.13 15.22
N SER A 202 11.01 -6.83 15.82
CA SER A 202 11.45 -5.45 15.99
C SER A 202 11.85 -4.85 14.65
N ILE A 203 11.51 -3.58 14.40
CA ILE A 203 12.00 -2.87 13.21
C ILE A 203 13.54 -2.75 13.21
N HIS A 204 14.16 -2.83 14.39
CA HIS A 204 15.61 -2.81 14.55
C HIS A 204 16.30 -4.06 13.97
N ASP A 205 15.56 -5.15 13.78
CA ASP A 205 16.05 -6.38 13.15
C ASP A 205 15.86 -6.36 11.62
N THR A 206 15.39 -5.24 11.06
CA THR A 206 15.14 -5.08 9.63
C THR A 206 16.10 -4.04 9.02
N PRO A 207 16.27 -4.03 7.68
CA PRO A 207 17.04 -2.99 7.01
C PRO A 207 16.53 -1.56 7.25
N LEU A 208 15.30 -1.38 7.76
CA LEU A 208 14.69 -0.07 8.02
C LEU A 208 15.08 0.55 9.38
N GLN A 209 15.95 -0.09 10.17
CA GLN A 209 16.32 0.38 11.51
C GLN A 209 16.76 1.85 11.56
N THR A 210 17.55 2.29 10.58
CA THR A 210 18.10 3.66 10.53
C THR A 210 16.99 4.68 10.28
N LEU A 211 16.02 4.34 9.41
CA LEU A 211 14.85 5.17 9.16
C LEU A 211 13.97 5.27 10.41
N ALA A 212 13.80 4.17 11.15
CA ALA A 212 13.02 4.16 12.39
C ALA A 212 13.63 5.08 13.46
N HIS A 213 14.96 5.05 13.63
CA HIS A 213 15.65 5.95 14.57
C HIS A 213 15.44 7.43 14.24
N SER A 214 15.31 7.79 12.95
CA SER A 214 15.05 9.17 12.53
C SER A 214 13.67 9.70 12.94
N LEU A 215 12.73 8.82 13.29
CA LEU A 215 11.35 9.19 13.64
C LEU A 215 11.12 9.40 15.13
N VAL A 216 12.04 8.92 15.97
CA VAL A 216 11.95 8.95 17.44
C VAL A 216 13.01 9.86 18.08
N SER A 217 13.89 10.44 17.27
CA SER A 217 14.89 11.44 17.68
C SER A 217 14.29 12.85 17.58
#